data_AF-A0A348NP85-F1
#
_entry.id   AF-A0A348NP85-F1
#
_cell.length_a   1.000
_cell.length_b   1.000
_cell.length_c   1.000
_cell.angle_alpha   90.00
_cell.angle_beta   90.00
_cell.angle_gamma   90.00
#
_symmetry.space_group_name_H-M   'P 1'
#
loop_
_entity.id
_entity.type
_entity.pdbx_description
1 polymer ?
#
loop_
_entity_poly.entity_id
_entity_poly.type
_entity_poly.pdbx_seq_one_letter_code
_entity_poly.pdbx_strand_id
1 'polypeptide(L)' 'GMRIEVQKEMSADLPRRIAKLTTEVWLPIALNDDQMWQVEIAAKNCPVHHSLNKEIEKPIVFHWK' A
#
# COMPACT_ATOMS: atom_id res chain seq x y z
N GLY A 1 -8.74 -16.02 3.11
CA GLY A 1 -8.99 -15.12 1.96
C GLY A 1 -7.83 -14.16 1.79
N MET A 2 -7.92 -13.21 0.86
CA MET A 2 -6.96 -12.09 0.79
C MET A 2 -7.01 -11.29 2.09
N ARG A 3 -5.85 -10.90 2.63
CA ARG A 3 -5.72 -10.04 3.82
C ARG A 3 -4.97 -8.78 3.42
N ILE A 4 -5.41 -7.65 3.96
CA ILE A 4 -4.73 -6.36 3.82
C ILE A 4 -4.62 -5.75 5.21
N GLU A 5 -3.45 -5.26 5.57
CA GLU A 5 -3.22 -4.49 6.80
C GLU A 5 -2.66 -3.12 6.45
N VAL A 6 -3.17 -2.10 7.13
CA VAL A 6 -2.72 -0.73 6.93
C VAL A 6 -2.31 -0.15 8.27
N GLN A 7 -1.03 0.16 8.39
CA GLN A 7 -0.47 0.83 9.55
C GLN A 7 -0.26 2.31 9.23
N LYS A 8 -0.76 3.18 10.11
CA LYS A 8 -0.52 4.62 10.03
C LYS A 8 0.55 5.06 11.02
N GLU A 9 1.41 5.95 10.57
CA GLU A 9 2.36 6.67 11.41
C GLU A 9 2.02 8.17 11.34
N MET A 10 1.92 8.81 12.49
CA MET A 10 1.52 10.21 12.60
C MET A 10 2.76 11.08 12.76
N SER A 11 2.73 12.29 12.19
CA SER A 11 3.81 13.27 12.31
C SER A 11 4.11 13.59 13.77
N ALA A 12 5.39 13.79 14.08
CA ALA A 12 5.86 14.22 15.39
C ALA A 12 5.73 15.74 15.57
N ASP A 13 5.79 16.49 14.47
CA ASP A 13 5.62 17.93 14.38
C ASP A 13 4.15 18.36 14.23
N LEU A 14 3.88 19.61 14.57
CA LEU A 14 2.60 20.26 14.38
C LEU A 14 2.54 20.96 13.00
N PRO A 15 1.39 20.93 12.30
CA PRO A 15 0.15 20.24 12.70
C PRO A 15 0.26 18.72 12.54
N ARG A 16 -0.36 17.99 13.49
CA ARG A 16 -0.43 16.52 13.48
C ARG A 16 -1.14 16.05 12.21
N ARG A 17 -0.43 15.29 11.38
CA ARG A 17 -0.91 14.70 10.13
C ARG A 17 -0.45 13.26 10.01
N ILE A 18 -1.01 12.50 9.07
CA ILE A 18 -0.46 11.18 8.73
C ILE A 18 0.83 11.45 7.97
N ALA A 19 1.94 10.89 8.43
CA ALA A 19 3.23 10.95 7.74
C ALA A 19 3.42 9.73 6.83
N LYS A 20 2.88 8.57 7.24
CA LYS A 20 3.04 7.32 6.50
C LYS A 20 1.86 6.37 6.62
N LEU A 21 1.58 5.64 5.54
CA LEU A 21 0.60 4.56 5.44
C LEU A 21 1.26 3.33 4.82
N THR A 22 1.72 2.40 5.66
CA THR A 22 2.27 1.12 5.21
C THR A 22 1.13 0.15 4.94
N THR A 23 1.02 -0.36 3.71
CA THR A 23 0.02 -1.34 3.32
C THR A 23 0.68 -2.69 3.07
N GLU A 24 0.34 -3.69 3.87
CA GLU A 24 0.77 -5.08 3.67
C GLU A 24 -0.37 -5.88 3.05
N VAL A 25 -0.07 -6.62 1.98
CA VAL A 25 -1.05 -7.36 1.18
C VAL A 25 -0.65 -8.82 1.10
N TRP A 26 -1.46 -9.72 1.64
CA TRP A 26 -1.26 -11.17 1.54
C TRP A 26 -2.27 -11.76 0.56
N LEU A 27 -1.76 -12.29 -0.55
CA LEU A 27 -2.56 -12.98 -1.56
C LEU A 27 -2.42 -14.50 -1.38
N PRO A 28 -3.48 -15.23 -0.99
CA PRO A 28 -3.39 -16.68 -0.74
C PRO A 28 -3.43 -17.51 -2.04
N ILE A 29 -2.92 -16.98 -3.14
CA ILE A 29 -2.91 -17.59 -4.48
C ILE A 29 -1.51 -17.50 -5.08
N ALA A 30 -1.10 -18.55 -5.80
CA ALA A 30 0.12 -18.50 -6.60
C ALA A 30 -0.18 -17.77 -7.91
N LEU A 31 0.63 -16.76 -8.22
CA LEU A 31 0.56 -15.95 -9.43
C LEU A 31 1.85 -16.13 -10.22
N ASN A 32 1.76 -16.02 -11.54
CA ASN A 32 2.96 -15.88 -12.36
C ASN A 32 3.46 -14.41 -12.35
N ASP A 33 4.64 -14.18 -12.92
CA ASP A 33 5.28 -12.86 -12.92
C ASP A 33 4.40 -11.78 -13.57
N ASP A 34 3.73 -12.08 -14.68
CA ASP A 34 2.83 -11.15 -15.36
C ASP A 34 1.65 -10.75 -14.46
N GLN A 35 1.05 -11.71 -13.77
CA GLN A 35 -0.06 -11.47 -12.85
C GLN A 35 0.38 -10.69 -11.62
N MET A 36 1.55 -11.01 -11.04
CA MET A 36 2.14 -10.25 -9.94
C MET A 36 2.35 -8.79 -10.35
N TRP A 37 2.91 -8.57 -11.54
CA TRP A 37 3.09 -7.26 -12.13
C TRP A 37 1.77 -6.50 -12.30
N GLN A 38 0.71 -7.15 -12.81
CA GLN A 38 -0.61 -6.52 -12.92
C GLN A 38 -1.18 -6.10 -11.56
N VAL A 39 -1.02 -6.93 -10.52
CA VAL A 39 -1.46 -6.61 -9.16
C VAL A 39 -0.70 -5.40 -8.60
N GLU A 40 0.62 -5.36 -8.80
CA GLU A 40 1.43 -4.22 -8.38
C GLU A 40 1.02 -2.92 -9.08
N ILE A 41 0.80 -2.97 -10.40
CA ILE A 41 0.30 -1.82 -11.17
C ILE A 41 -1.05 -1.36 -10.64
N ALA A 42 -1.99 -2.28 -10.41
CA ALA A 42 -3.32 -1.95 -9.93
C ALA A 42 -3.26 -1.24 -8.57
N ALA A 43 -2.41 -1.73 -7.65
CA ALA A 43 -2.24 -1.11 -6.34
C ALA A 43 -1.63 0.31 -6.44
N LYS A 44 -0.60 0.49 -7.29
CA LYS A 44 0.03 1.79 -7.54
C LYS A 44 -0.91 2.78 -8.26
N ASN A 45 -1.89 2.28 -9.00
CA ASN A 45 -2.89 3.08 -9.73
C ASN A 45 -4.22 3.26 -8.99
N CYS A 46 -4.31 2.86 -7.72
CA CYS A 46 -5.47 3.12 -6.90
C CYS A 46 -5.78 4.64 -6.86
N PRO A 47 -7.00 5.10 -7.16
CA PRO A 47 -7.35 6.52 -7.14
C PRO A 47 -7.07 7.19 -5.79
N VAL A 48 -7.27 6.48 -4.69
CA VAL A 48 -6.96 6.99 -3.34
C VAL A 48 -5.47 7.18 -3.17
N HIS A 49 -4.64 6.25 -3.66
CA HIS A 49 -3.17 6.37 -3.62
C HIS A 49 -2.69 7.65 -4.32
N HIS A 50 -3.34 8.04 -5.43
CA HIS A 50 -3.04 9.28 -6.16
C HIS A 50 -3.65 10.54 -5.53
N SER A 51 -4.70 10.40 -4.72
CA SER A 51 -5.40 11.52 -4.08
C SER A 51 -4.77 11.93 -2.74
N LEU A 52 -3.97 11.06 -2.13
CA LEU A 52 -3.25 11.36 -0.89
C LEU A 52 -2.17 12.43 -1.12
N ASN A 53 -1.91 13.23 -0.08
CA ASN A 53 -0.85 14.24 -0.11
C ASN A 53 0.51 13.59 -0.47
N LYS A 54 1.27 14.22 -1.36
CA LYS A 54 2.57 13.75 -1.87
C LYS A 54 3.62 13.58 -0.76
N GLU A 55 3.47 14.29 0.35
CA GLU A 55 4.34 14.17 1.53
C GLU A 55 4.08 12.91 2.37
N ILE A 56 2.96 12.21 2.13
CA ILE A 56 2.66 10.95 2.84
C ILE A 56 3.44 9.82 2.18
N GLU A 57 4.32 9.18 2.95
CA GLU A 57 4.94 7.93 2.55
C GLU A 57 3.87 6.84 2.46
N LYS A 58 3.84 6.10 1.35
CA LYS A 58 2.78 5.14 1.05
C LYS A 58 3.33 3.81 0.51
N PRO A 59 4.21 3.12 1.25
CA PRO A 59 4.77 1.85 0.82
C PRO A 59 3.68 0.77 0.77
N ILE A 60 3.73 -0.04 -0.29
CA ILE A 60 2.88 -1.22 -0.47
C ILE A 60 3.81 -2.43 -0.52
N VAL A 61 3.60 -3.38 0.39
CA VAL A 61 4.39 -4.61 0.52
C VAL A 61 3.49 -5.79 0.19
N PHE A 62 3.94 -6.62 -0.74
CA PHE A 62 3.21 -7.82 -1.15
C PHE A 62 3.87 -9.06 -0.57
N HIS A 63 3.04 -9.90 0.04
CA HIS A 63 3.40 -11.24 0.50
C HIS A 63 2.78 -12.26 -0.44
N TRP A 64 3.60 -12.71 -1.38
CA TRP A 64 3.25 -13.73 -2.37
C TRP A 64 3.31 -15.14 -1.75
N LYS A 65 2.66 -16.10 -2.39
CA LYS A 65 2.60 -17.50 -1.97
C LYS A 65 3.51 -18.39 -2.80
#